data_AF-A0A7Y2CEN1-F1
#
_entry.id   AF-A0A7Y2CEN1-F1
#
_cell.length_a   1.000
_cell.length_b   1.000
_cell.length_c   1.000
_cell.angle_alpha   90.00
_cell.angle_beta   90.00
_cell.angle_gamma   90.00
#
_symmetry.space_group_name_H-M   'P 1'
#
loop_
_entity.id
_entity.type
_entity.pdbx_description
1 polymer ?
#
loop_
_entity_poly.entity_id
_entity_poly.type
_entity_poly.pdbx_seq_one_letter_code
_entity_poly.pdbx_strand_id
1 'polypeptide(L)'
;MAGQLIKSKRASAGFTLVEVLVVMIIIALAAGVAVLNAPPPPGKARAEADKFAAKLTVAADTAIMSNAMIGVEVDEAAVTFYRYFRGEWEPVDSVAFAADVNVEFEFETAAKRNEKMRQRSEDAKGPAPTIFFSPTGEATPFKAAFRTKTREFFVGVSPAGDIEVSADGEA
;
A
#
# COMPACT_ATOMS: atom_id res chain seq x y z
N MET A 1 -67.06 -48.74 19.88
CA MET A 1 -65.64 -48.47 19.58
C MET A 1 -65.49 -47.00 19.25
N ALA A 2 -64.76 -46.23 20.04
CA ALA A 2 -64.37 -44.87 19.67
C ALA A 2 -62.92 -44.65 20.14
N GLY A 3 -61.98 -44.78 19.21
CA GLY A 3 -60.57 -44.48 19.43
C GLY A 3 -60.36 -42.97 19.40
N GLN A 4 -60.05 -42.38 20.54
CA GLN A 4 -59.78 -40.96 20.66
C GLN A 4 -58.33 -40.69 20.22
N LEU A 5 -58.17 -40.07 19.05
CA LEU A 5 -56.88 -39.64 18.50
C LEU A 5 -56.25 -38.56 19.40
N ILE A 6 -55.14 -38.89 20.05
CA ILE A 6 -54.32 -37.93 20.78
C ILE A 6 -53.60 -37.03 19.77
N LYS A 7 -54.11 -35.81 19.59
CA LYS A 7 -53.49 -34.78 18.75
C LYS A 7 -52.37 -34.10 19.55
N SER A 8 -51.11 -34.40 19.24
CA SER A 8 -49.97 -33.68 19.79
C SER A 8 -49.96 -32.24 19.24
N LYS A 9 -50.15 -31.25 20.10
CA LYS A 9 -49.93 -29.85 19.74
C LYS A 9 -48.42 -29.64 19.61
N ARG A 10 -47.92 -29.45 18.39
CA ARG A 10 -46.59 -28.87 18.20
C ARG A 10 -46.60 -27.46 18.78
N ALA A 11 -45.84 -27.24 19.85
CA ALA A 11 -45.60 -25.90 20.36
C ALA A 11 -44.78 -25.14 19.30
N SER A 12 -45.35 -24.09 18.75
CA SER A 12 -44.59 -23.13 17.96
C SER A 12 -43.69 -22.37 18.93
N ALA A 13 -42.39 -22.69 18.93
CA ALA A 13 -41.39 -21.91 19.62
C ALA A 13 -41.14 -20.64 18.80
N GLY A 14 -41.98 -19.62 19.02
CA GLY A 14 -41.80 -18.30 18.44
C GLY A 14 -40.75 -17.51 19.23
N PHE A 15 -39.90 -16.79 18.51
CA PHE A 15 -38.93 -15.86 19.07
C PHE A 15 -39.67 -14.73 19.80
N THR A 16 -39.28 -14.44 21.04
CA THR A 16 -39.95 -13.37 21.81
C THR A 16 -39.40 -12.00 21.43
N LEU A 17 -40.19 -10.93 21.61
CA LEU A 17 -39.69 -9.56 21.43
C LEU A 17 -38.50 -9.25 22.36
N VAL A 18 -38.53 -9.82 23.57
CA VAL A 18 -37.44 -9.71 24.55
C VAL A 18 -36.16 -10.33 24.01
N GLU A 19 -36.26 -11.44 23.27
CA GLU A 19 -35.12 -12.13 22.68
C GLU A 19 -34.44 -11.25 21.62
N VAL A 20 -35.21 -10.57 20.76
CA VAL A 20 -34.67 -9.60 19.79
C VAL A 20 -33.99 -8.44 20.50
N LEU A 21 -34.62 -7.91 21.54
CA LEU A 21 -34.09 -6.79 22.32
C LEU A 21 -32.76 -7.16 22.99
N VAL A 22 -32.66 -8.35 23.58
CA VAL A 22 -31.42 -8.85 24.18
C VAL A 22 -30.34 -9.03 23.11
N VAL A 23 -30.68 -9.60 21.94
CA VAL A 23 -29.71 -9.72 20.84
C VAL A 23 -29.20 -8.36 20.38
N MET A 24 -30.08 -7.36 20.22
CA MET A 24 -29.66 -6.01 19.86
C MET A 24 -28.75 -5.37 20.90
N ILE A 25 -29.02 -5.58 22.19
CA ILE A 25 -28.17 -5.10 23.28
C ILE A 25 -26.80 -5.78 23.21
N ILE A 26 -26.74 -7.10 23.01
CA ILE A 26 -25.48 -7.83 22.89
C ILE A 26 -24.68 -7.32 21.68
N ILE A 27 -25.31 -7.13 20.53
CA ILE A 27 -24.66 -6.59 19.33
C ILE A 27 -24.16 -5.16 19.59
N ALA A 28 -24.95 -4.31 20.24
CA ALA A 28 -24.55 -2.93 20.55
C ALA A 28 -23.36 -2.89 21.52
N LEU A 29 -23.36 -3.72 22.55
CA LEU A 29 -22.24 -3.84 23.49
C LEU A 29 -21.00 -4.41 22.81
N ALA A 30 -21.15 -5.45 22.00
CA ALA A 30 -20.05 -6.04 21.24
C ALA A 30 -19.44 -5.04 20.25
N ALA A 31 -20.27 -4.29 19.53
CA ALA A 31 -19.83 -3.23 18.63
C ALA A 31 -19.10 -2.10 19.40
N GLY A 32 -19.61 -1.70 20.57
CA GLY A 32 -18.96 -0.71 21.43
C GLY A 32 -17.56 -1.15 21.87
N VAL A 33 -17.43 -2.39 22.36
CA VAL A 33 -16.13 -2.97 22.74
C VAL A 33 -15.20 -3.10 21.52
N ALA A 34 -15.73 -3.46 20.34
CA ALA A 34 -14.94 -3.56 19.13
C ALA A 34 -14.34 -2.21 18.71
N VAL A 35 -15.12 -1.12 18.79
CA VAL A 35 -14.64 0.24 18.47
C VAL A 35 -13.59 0.71 19.48
N LEU A 36 -13.78 0.45 20.77
CA LEU A 36 -12.82 0.83 21.81
C LEU A 36 -11.48 0.10 21.70
N ASN A 37 -11.50 -1.14 21.19
CA ASN A 37 -10.30 -1.94 20.96
C ASN A 37 -9.75 -1.80 19.53
N ALA A 38 -10.36 -0.95 18.68
CA ALA A 38 -9.84 -0.71 17.35
C ALA A 38 -8.44 -0.06 17.47
N PRO A 39 -7.43 -0.56 16.73
CA PRO A 39 -6.15 0.11 16.66
C PRO A 39 -6.33 1.55 16.19
N PRO A 40 -5.57 2.53 16.73
CA PRO A 40 -5.58 3.87 16.18
C PRO A 40 -5.11 3.82 14.72
N PRO A 41 -5.59 4.74 13.86
CA PRO A 41 -5.11 4.81 12.49
C PRO A 41 -3.57 4.95 12.48
N PRO A 42 -2.87 4.35 11.51
CA PRO A 42 -1.43 4.48 11.40
C PRO A 42 -1.06 5.97 11.37
N GLY A 43 0.05 6.32 12.04
CA GLY A 43 0.58 7.68 11.96
C GLY A 43 0.84 8.07 10.50
N LYS A 44 0.71 9.36 10.16
CA LYS A 44 0.79 9.84 8.77
C LYS A 44 2.04 9.35 8.00
N ALA A 45 3.21 9.35 8.65
CA ALA A 45 4.43 8.80 8.05
C ALA A 45 4.28 7.34 7.61
N ARG A 46 3.70 6.49 8.48
CA ARG A 46 3.45 5.08 8.17
C ARG A 46 2.43 4.93 7.05
N ALA A 47 1.36 5.71 7.09
CA ALA A 47 0.32 5.67 6.07
C ALA A 47 0.85 6.05 4.67
N GLU A 48 1.68 7.09 4.57
CA GLU A 48 2.34 7.45 3.30
C GLU A 48 3.36 6.40 2.86
N ALA A 49 4.14 5.83 3.79
CA ALA A 49 5.07 4.75 3.49
C ALA A 49 4.34 3.50 2.95
N ASP A 50 3.26 3.05 3.61
CA ASP A 50 2.46 1.91 3.17
C ASP A 50 1.80 2.18 1.81
N LYS A 51 1.28 3.40 1.58
CA LYS A 51 0.70 3.83 0.30
C LYS A 51 1.73 3.80 -0.82
N PHE A 52 2.94 4.29 -0.55
CA PHE A 52 4.04 4.27 -1.51
C PHE A 52 4.48 2.84 -1.82
N ALA A 53 4.70 2.01 -0.80
CA ALA A 53 5.06 0.60 -0.96
C ALA A 53 4.03 -0.16 -1.81
N ALA A 54 2.73 0.02 -1.53
CA ALA A 54 1.67 -0.60 -2.33
C ALA A 54 1.72 -0.19 -3.82
N LYS A 55 2.07 1.07 -4.11
CA LYS A 55 2.21 1.57 -5.48
C LYS A 55 3.44 1.01 -6.17
N LEU A 56 4.55 0.81 -5.45
CA LEU A 56 5.72 0.10 -5.96
C LEU A 56 5.40 -1.36 -6.26
N THR A 57 4.63 -2.04 -5.41
CA THR A 57 4.21 -3.43 -5.66
C THR A 57 3.39 -3.51 -6.94
N VAL A 58 2.43 -2.61 -7.12
CA VAL A 58 1.64 -2.53 -8.37
C VAL A 58 2.53 -2.25 -9.58
N ALA A 59 3.55 -1.38 -9.45
CA ALA A 59 4.50 -1.10 -10.51
C ALA A 59 5.33 -2.34 -10.89
N ALA A 60 5.84 -3.09 -9.90
CA ALA A 60 6.58 -4.33 -10.10
C ALA A 60 5.71 -5.40 -10.79
N ASP A 61 4.50 -5.63 -10.29
CA ASP A 61 3.54 -6.56 -10.88
C ASP A 61 3.19 -6.16 -12.32
N THR A 62 2.98 -4.86 -12.57
CA THR A 62 2.68 -4.34 -13.90
C THR A 62 3.85 -4.56 -14.86
N ALA A 63 5.11 -4.40 -14.40
CA ALA A 63 6.28 -4.63 -15.24
C ALA A 63 6.32 -6.07 -15.77
N ILE A 64 6.05 -7.03 -14.88
CA ILE A 64 5.99 -8.46 -15.20
C ILE A 64 4.79 -8.76 -16.13
N MET A 65 3.59 -8.31 -15.75
CA MET A 65 2.36 -8.61 -16.49
C MET A 65 2.33 -8.00 -17.90
N SER A 66 2.84 -6.78 -18.04
CA SER A 66 2.87 -6.06 -19.32
C SER A 66 4.11 -6.38 -20.17
N ASN A 67 5.06 -7.14 -19.62
CA ASN A 67 6.37 -7.41 -20.22
C ASN A 67 7.06 -6.10 -20.68
N ALA A 68 6.93 -5.04 -19.87
CA ALA A 68 7.47 -3.71 -20.14
C ALA A 68 8.13 -3.15 -18.88
N MET A 69 9.20 -2.38 -19.05
CA MET A 69 9.88 -1.76 -17.92
C MET A 69 9.01 -0.66 -17.31
N ILE A 70 8.91 -0.62 -15.98
CA ILE A 70 8.30 0.49 -15.26
C ILE A 70 9.41 1.31 -14.62
N GLY A 71 9.39 2.62 -14.87
CA GLY A 71 10.31 3.60 -14.32
C GLY A 71 9.59 4.44 -13.28
N VAL A 72 10.29 4.79 -12.21
CA VAL A 72 9.79 5.67 -11.17
C VAL A 72 10.69 6.90 -11.08
N GLU A 73 10.07 8.06 -11.23
CA GLU A 73 10.69 9.37 -11.02
C GLU A 73 10.26 9.89 -9.67
N VAL A 74 11.25 10.19 -8.83
CA VAL A 74 11.03 10.64 -7.45
C VAL A 74 11.27 12.13 -7.33
N ASP A 75 10.40 12.79 -6.57
CA ASP A 75 10.51 14.18 -6.11
C ASP A 75 10.18 14.21 -4.61
N GLU A 76 10.52 15.29 -3.91
CA GLU A 76 10.22 15.50 -2.49
C GLU A 76 8.71 15.56 -2.22
N ALA A 77 7.92 16.03 -3.19
CA ALA A 77 6.47 16.22 -3.04
C ALA A 77 5.63 15.08 -3.62
N ALA A 78 6.13 14.40 -4.64
CA ALA A 78 5.38 13.37 -5.35
C ALA A 78 6.29 12.38 -6.07
N VAL A 79 5.72 11.26 -6.45
CA VAL A 79 6.36 10.24 -7.29
C VAL A 79 5.51 10.02 -8.52
N THR A 80 6.15 9.94 -9.68
CA THR A 80 5.48 9.64 -10.96
C THR A 80 5.99 8.33 -11.51
N PHE A 81 5.06 7.48 -11.96
CA PHE A 81 5.33 6.18 -12.55
C PHE A 81 5.20 6.28 -14.06
N TYR A 82 6.16 5.70 -14.77
CA TYR A 82 6.23 5.67 -16.22
C TYR A 82 6.34 4.24 -16.72
N ARG A 83 5.74 3.95 -17.86
CA ARG A 83 5.94 2.70 -18.59
C ARG A 83 6.81 2.96 -19.81
N TYR A 84 7.82 2.13 -20.01
CA TYR A 84 8.61 2.15 -21.23
C TYR A 84 7.93 1.30 -22.31
N PHE A 85 7.42 1.96 -23.36
CA PHE A 85 6.75 1.31 -24.47
C PHE A 85 7.20 1.92 -25.79
N ARG A 86 7.56 1.07 -26.77
CA ARG A 86 7.98 1.49 -28.12
C ARG A 86 9.10 2.54 -28.17
N GLY A 87 9.98 2.56 -27.18
CA GLY A 87 11.10 3.51 -27.12
C GLY A 87 10.78 4.80 -26.38
N GLU A 88 9.56 4.95 -25.84
CA GLU A 88 9.11 6.15 -25.14
C GLU A 88 8.65 5.82 -23.71
N TRP A 89 8.80 6.81 -22.83
CA TRP A 89 8.31 6.75 -21.46
C TRP A 89 6.95 7.43 -21.39
N GLU A 90 5.92 6.66 -21.05
CA GLU A 90 4.54 7.15 -20.91
C GLU A 90 4.16 7.21 -19.42
N PRO A 91 3.66 8.34 -18.89
CA PRO A 91 3.20 8.40 -17.51
C PRO A 91 1.96 7.50 -17.33
N VAL A 92 1.96 6.68 -16.28
CA VAL A 92 0.87 5.73 -15.98
C VAL A 92 0.17 6.02 -14.66
N ASP A 93 0.89 6.58 -13.68
CA ASP A 93 0.34 6.85 -12.35
C ASP A 93 1.18 7.91 -11.62
N SER A 94 0.64 8.47 -10.54
CA SER A 94 1.38 9.36 -9.65
C SER A 94 0.88 9.28 -8.22
N VAL A 95 1.77 9.54 -7.27
CA VAL A 95 1.49 9.54 -5.84
C VAL A 95 2.01 10.83 -5.26
N ALA A 96 1.10 11.71 -4.83
CA ALA A 96 1.46 12.86 -4.01
C ALA A 96 1.58 12.46 -2.53
N PHE A 97 2.60 12.99 -1.86
CA PHE A 97 2.80 12.83 -0.42
C PHE A 97 2.07 13.93 0.35
N ALA A 98 1.70 13.64 1.60
CA ALA A 98 1.15 14.64 2.49
C ALA A 98 2.17 15.75 2.79
N ALA A 99 1.73 17.01 2.80
CA ALA A 99 2.61 18.18 2.96
C ALA A 99 3.38 18.23 4.29
N ASP A 100 2.93 17.51 5.32
CA ASP A 100 3.60 17.41 6.61
C ASP A 100 4.49 16.17 6.77
N VAL A 101 4.69 15.42 5.67
CA VAL A 101 5.60 14.29 5.59
C VAL A 101 6.76 14.67 4.66
N ASN A 102 7.97 14.66 5.21
CA ASN A 102 9.18 14.86 4.42
C ASN A 102 9.69 13.47 3.98
N VAL A 103 9.99 13.34 2.69
CA VAL A 103 10.46 12.09 2.10
C VAL A 103 11.88 12.29 1.58
N GLU A 104 12.81 11.46 2.03
CA GLU A 104 14.21 11.47 1.59
C GLU A 104 14.55 10.13 0.95
N PHE A 105 15.14 10.16 -0.25
CA PHE A 105 15.53 8.97 -0.99
C PHE A 105 17.05 8.74 -0.90
N GLU A 106 17.44 7.58 -0.41
CA GLU A 106 18.80 7.09 -0.41
C GLU A 106 18.95 5.98 -1.45
N PHE A 107 19.86 6.20 -2.41
CA PHE A 107 20.14 5.23 -3.46
C PHE A 107 21.49 4.58 -3.25
N GLU A 108 21.55 3.25 -3.44
CA GLU A 108 22.82 2.56 -3.52
C GLU A 108 23.64 3.08 -4.71
N THR A 109 24.97 3.04 -4.57
CA THR A 109 25.96 3.71 -5.44
C THR A 109 25.84 3.46 -6.95
N ALA A 110 25.11 2.43 -7.39
CA ALA A 110 24.75 2.23 -8.80
C ALA A 110 23.92 3.41 -9.37
N ALA A 111 23.02 4.01 -8.59
CA ALA A 111 22.22 5.16 -9.03
C ALA A 111 23.04 6.46 -9.10
N LYS A 112 24.05 6.64 -8.25
CA LYS A 112 25.00 7.78 -8.34
C LYS A 112 25.76 7.79 -9.67
N ARG A 113 25.91 6.64 -10.33
CA ARG A 113 26.46 6.53 -11.69
C ARG A 113 25.50 7.11 -12.73
N ASN A 114 24.20 6.93 -12.55
CA ASN A 114 23.16 7.49 -13.42
C ASN A 114 23.02 9.01 -13.21
N GLU A 115 23.18 9.51 -11.98
CA GLU A 115 23.27 10.96 -11.68
C GLU A 115 24.43 11.64 -12.43
N LYS A 116 25.60 10.98 -12.47
CA LYS A 116 26.76 11.47 -13.23
C LYS A 116 26.56 11.39 -14.75
N MET A 117 25.66 10.52 -15.21
CA MET A 117 25.21 10.45 -16.60
C MET A 117 24.18 11.55 -16.92
N ARG A 118 23.30 11.90 -15.96
CA ARG A 118 22.34 13.02 -16.04
C ARG A 118 23.01 14.38 -16.23
N GLN A 119 24.10 14.65 -15.49
CA GLN A 119 24.90 15.87 -15.69
C GLN A 119 25.51 15.99 -17.09
N ARG A 120 25.59 14.89 -17.85
CA ARG A 120 26.07 14.89 -19.24
C ARG A 120 24.93 15.08 -20.26
N SER A 121 23.68 15.01 -19.82
CA SER A 121 22.49 15.07 -20.66
C SER A 121 21.48 16.06 -20.08
N GLU A 122 21.91 17.32 -19.92
CA GLU A 122 21.02 18.45 -19.60
C GLU A 122 20.11 18.84 -20.79
N ASP A 123 20.31 18.23 -21.97
CA ASP A 123 19.58 18.50 -23.21
C ASP A 123 18.43 17.50 -23.50
N ALA A 124 18.24 16.47 -22.65
CA ALA A 124 17.20 15.47 -22.87
C ALA A 124 15.85 15.93 -22.29
N LYS A 125 15.02 16.52 -23.15
CA LYS A 125 13.65 16.95 -22.82
C LYS A 125 12.71 15.73 -22.70
N GLY A 126 12.81 14.97 -21.61
CA GLY A 126 11.98 13.80 -21.34
C GLY A 126 12.07 13.34 -19.88
N PRO A 127 11.11 12.52 -19.40
CA PRO A 127 11.14 11.99 -18.05
C PRO A 127 12.41 11.16 -17.84
N ALA A 128 13.02 11.29 -16.66
CA ALA A 128 14.27 10.61 -16.33
C ALA A 128 14.09 9.76 -15.06
N PRO A 129 13.38 8.61 -15.17
CA PRO A 129 13.20 7.71 -14.05
C PRO A 129 14.55 7.29 -13.47
N THR A 130 14.65 7.25 -12.14
CA THR A 130 15.87 6.85 -11.42
C THR A 130 15.78 5.45 -10.86
N ILE A 131 14.57 4.97 -10.61
CA ILE A 131 14.27 3.61 -10.16
C ILE A 131 13.60 2.87 -11.31
N PHE A 132 14.00 1.62 -11.52
CA PHE A 132 13.44 0.76 -12.55
C PHE A 132 12.96 -0.57 -11.96
N PHE A 133 11.83 -1.05 -12.47
CA PHE A 133 11.31 -2.40 -12.30
C PHE A 133 11.33 -3.12 -13.65
N SER A 134 12.01 -4.26 -13.69
CA SER A 134 12.18 -5.08 -14.88
C SER A 134 11.04 -6.10 -15.02
N PRO A 135 10.65 -6.48 -16.25
CA PRO A 135 9.76 -7.62 -16.49
C PRO A 135 10.23 -8.96 -15.93
N THR A 136 11.52 -9.07 -15.58
CA THR A 136 12.12 -10.27 -14.98
C THR A 136 11.99 -10.32 -13.45
N GLY A 137 11.43 -9.28 -12.82
CA GLY A 137 11.29 -9.16 -11.37
C GLY A 137 12.42 -8.39 -10.67
N GLU A 138 13.51 -8.09 -11.37
CA GLU A 138 14.60 -7.28 -10.82
C GLU A 138 14.19 -5.81 -10.63
N ALA A 139 14.71 -5.17 -9.59
CA ALA A 139 14.47 -3.76 -9.30
C ALA A 139 15.76 -3.00 -8.96
N THR A 140 15.73 -1.67 -9.15
CA THR A 140 16.82 -0.80 -8.69
C THR A 140 16.75 -0.67 -7.17
N PRO A 141 17.80 -1.04 -6.42
CA PRO A 141 17.76 -0.95 -4.96
C PRO A 141 17.76 0.49 -4.48
N PHE A 142 16.88 0.79 -3.54
CA PHE A 142 16.83 2.08 -2.88
C PHE A 142 16.13 1.97 -1.52
N LYS A 143 16.27 3.03 -0.74
CA LYS A 143 15.58 3.21 0.52
C LYS A 143 14.99 4.60 0.60
N ALA A 144 13.75 4.72 1.05
CA ALA A 144 13.06 5.98 1.21
C ALA A 144 12.66 6.16 2.67
N ALA A 145 13.04 7.28 3.29
CA ALA A 145 12.68 7.63 4.65
C ALA A 145 11.49 8.61 4.66
N PHE A 146 10.40 8.22 5.32
CA PHE A 146 9.18 9.00 5.52
C PHE A 146 9.18 9.57 6.93
N ARG A 147 9.39 10.88 7.05
CA ARG A 147 9.53 11.57 8.33
C ARG A 147 8.37 12.51 8.61
N THR A 148 7.88 12.43 9.85
CA THR A 148 7.04 13.46 10.48
C THR A 148 7.79 14.01 11.69
N LYS A 149 7.24 15.03 12.35
CA LYS A 149 7.85 15.62 13.57
C LYS A 149 8.10 14.60 14.70
N THR A 150 7.36 13.49 14.73
CA THR A 150 7.36 12.56 15.88
C THR A 150 7.72 11.14 15.53
N ARG A 151 7.70 10.76 14.24
CA ARG A 151 7.92 9.39 13.78
C ARG A 151 8.60 9.36 12.42
N GLU A 152 9.36 8.31 12.19
CA GLU A 152 10.04 7.98 10.94
C GLU A 152 9.72 6.54 10.56
N PHE A 153 9.60 6.29 9.26
CA PHE A 153 9.41 4.97 8.66
C PHE A 153 10.23 4.87 7.39
N PHE A 154 10.59 3.66 7.01
CA PHE A 154 11.41 3.40 5.83
C PHE A 154 10.69 2.47 4.87
N VAL A 155 10.87 2.72 3.59
CA VAL A 155 10.48 1.81 2.50
C VAL A 155 11.73 1.42 1.75
N GLY A 156 12.04 0.12 1.73
CA GLY A 156 13.20 -0.44 1.05
C GLY A 156 12.78 -1.27 -0.16
N VAL A 157 13.60 -1.25 -1.20
CA VAL A 157 13.45 -2.14 -2.36
C VAL A 157 14.77 -2.88 -2.59
N SER A 158 14.69 -4.20 -2.66
CA SER A 158 15.84 -5.08 -2.91
C SER A 158 16.13 -5.22 -4.41
N PRO A 159 17.34 -5.66 -4.82
CA PRO A 159 17.63 -5.99 -6.22
C PRO A 159 16.70 -7.07 -6.80
N ALA A 160 16.16 -7.94 -5.95
CA ALA A 160 15.24 -9.01 -6.32
C ALA A 160 13.78 -8.53 -6.47
N GLY A 161 13.51 -7.26 -6.22
CA GLY A 161 12.17 -6.68 -6.31
C GLY A 161 11.33 -6.82 -5.03
N ASP A 162 11.91 -7.28 -3.92
CA ASP A 162 11.23 -7.31 -2.63
C ASP A 162 11.03 -5.89 -2.12
N ILE A 163 9.84 -5.59 -1.58
CA ILE A 163 9.46 -4.27 -1.08
C ILE A 163 9.06 -4.42 0.38
N GLU A 164 9.74 -3.71 1.28
CA GLU A 164 9.51 -3.80 2.72
C GLU A 164 9.27 -2.42 3.36
N VAL A 165 8.44 -2.40 4.42
CA VAL A 165 8.15 -1.20 5.21
C VAL A 165 8.53 -1.44 6.66
N SER A 166 9.49 -0.69 7.19
CA SER A 166 10.01 -0.86 8.55
C SER A 166 10.06 0.45 9.34
N ALA A 167 10.05 0.34 10.68
CA ALA A 167 10.24 1.47 11.58
C ALA A 167 11.71 1.66 12.00
N ASP A 168 12.50 0.59 11.91
CA ASP A 168 13.83 0.50 12.55
C ASP A 168 14.97 0.80 11.58
N GLY A 169 14.66 1.14 10.33
CA GLY A 169 15.66 1.39 9.30
C GLY A 169 16.36 0.14 8.81
N GLU A 170 15.91 -1.06 9.16
CA GLU A 170 16.21 -2.29 8.42
C GLU A 170 15.11 -2.43 7.36
N ALA A 171 15.35 -1.86 6.19
CA ALA A 171 14.50 -1.90 5.00
C ALA A 171 15.44 -1.82 3.81
#